data_AF-A0A0Q8FG28-F1
#
_entry.id   AF-A0A0Q8FG28-F1
#
_cell.length_a   1.000
_cell.length_b   1.000
_cell.length_c   1.000
_cell.angle_alpha   90.00
_cell.angle_beta   90.00
_cell.angle_gamma   90.00
#
_symmetry.space_group_name_H-M   'P 1'
#
loop_
_entity.id
_entity.type
_entity.pdbx_description
1 polymer ?
#
loop_
_entity_poly.entity_id
_entity_poly.type
_entity_poly.pdbx_seq_one_letter_code
_entity_poly.pdbx_strand_id
1 'polypeptide(L)'
;MEPGRRGQQGSRAVIYRHDTAADSYQKRLVYALPHPVSPVDILLTDDGMLVTLDEWAQMGRGTVITVHGADGKTTHRYTLPKLLGDKAAAAAPSTVSSTWWRCGKPSLIGGGHVLRVITYDEGELRVDLRDGTVDHEPGNGRCQ
;
A
#
# COMPACT_ATOMS: atom_id res chain seq x y z
N MET A 1 -21.21 -28.28 1.06
CA MET A 1 -20.91 -27.39 2.20
C MET A 1 -19.46 -26.96 2.04
N GLU A 2 -19.20 -25.77 1.48
CA GLU A 2 -17.83 -25.27 1.32
C GLU A 2 -17.34 -24.66 2.65
N PRO A 3 -16.18 -25.08 3.18
CA PRO A 3 -15.56 -24.42 4.32
C PRO A 3 -15.10 -23.02 3.93
N GLY A 4 -15.43 -22.00 4.74
CA GLY A 4 -14.86 -20.65 4.61
C GLY A 4 -15.87 -19.49 4.65
N ARG A 5 -17.17 -19.76 4.55
CA ARG A 5 -18.20 -18.70 4.58
C ARG A 5 -18.63 -18.35 6.01
N ARG A 6 -17.70 -17.96 6.88
CA ARG A 6 -18.02 -17.12 8.05
C ARG A 6 -17.94 -15.66 7.59
N GLY A 7 -18.95 -14.86 7.94
CA GLY A 7 -19.24 -13.55 7.38
C GLY A 7 -18.00 -12.72 7.07
N GLN A 8 -17.93 -12.18 5.86
CA GLN A 8 -16.84 -11.31 5.39
C GLN A 8 -16.75 -10.06 6.28
N GLN A 9 -16.05 -10.16 7.40
CA GLN A 9 -15.45 -8.99 8.01
C GLN A 9 -14.24 -8.65 7.15
N GLY A 10 -14.39 -7.61 6.32
CA GLY A 10 -13.27 -7.04 5.58
C GLY A 10 -12.13 -6.64 6.53
N SER A 11 -10.91 -6.54 6.02
CA SER A 11 -9.80 -6.12 6.85
C SER A 11 -9.97 -4.66 7.32
N ARG A 12 -9.35 -4.33 8.44
CA ARG A 12 -9.42 -2.98 9.03
C ARG A 12 -8.05 -2.55 9.51
N ALA A 13 -7.76 -1.26 9.37
CA ALA A 13 -6.64 -0.63 10.06
C ALA A 13 -7.18 0.21 11.22
N VAL A 14 -6.49 0.18 12.36
CA VAL A 14 -6.88 0.95 13.54
C VAL A 14 -5.68 1.76 14.02
N ILE A 15 -5.85 3.07 14.10
CA ILE A 15 -4.84 3.96 14.66
C ILE A 15 -5.10 4.13 16.15
N TYR A 16 -4.06 3.90 16.93
CA TYR A 16 -4.04 4.17 18.36
C TYR A 16 -3.05 5.30 18.65
N ARG A 17 -3.43 6.21 19.53
CA ARG A 17 -2.51 7.18 20.13
C ARG A 17 -2.09 6.63 21.49
N HIS A 18 -0.80 6.52 21.72
CA HIS A 18 -0.25 6.22 23.04
C HIS A 18 -0.32 7.49 23.91
N ASP A 19 -0.95 7.37 25.07
CA ASP A 19 -0.94 8.36 26.14
C ASP A 19 0.15 7.95 27.14
N THR A 20 1.25 8.71 27.15
CA THR A 20 2.43 8.40 27.97
C THR A 20 2.19 8.66 29.46
N ALA A 21 1.27 9.54 29.83
CA ALA A 21 0.99 9.85 31.23
C ALA A 21 0.16 8.74 31.89
N ALA A 22 -0.79 8.18 31.14
CA ALA A 22 -1.65 7.09 31.59
C ALA A 22 -1.13 5.70 31.20
N ASP A 23 0.00 5.62 30.48
CA ASP A 23 0.54 4.43 29.81
C ASP A 23 -0.55 3.59 29.12
N SER A 24 -1.36 4.23 28.30
CA SER A 24 -2.53 3.60 27.68
C SER A 24 -2.65 3.92 26.20
N TYR A 25 -3.32 3.04 25.45
CA TYR A 25 -3.58 3.25 24.02
C TYR A 25 -5.03 3.67 23.80
N GLN A 26 -5.21 4.88 23.30
CA GLN A 26 -6.53 5.40 22.93
C GLN A 26 -6.75 5.21 21.44
N LYS A 27 -7.80 4.47 21.09
CA LYS A 27 -8.23 4.34 19.70
C LYS A 27 -8.63 5.70 19.14
N ARG A 28 -8.11 6.04 17.95
CA ARG A 28 -8.39 7.32 17.29
C ARG A 28 -9.23 7.12 16.04
N LEU A 29 -8.77 6.27 15.12
CA LEU A 29 -9.40 6.11 13.82
C LEU A 29 -9.50 4.62 13.47
N VAL A 30 -10.55 4.28 12.73
CA VAL A 30 -10.77 2.95 12.16
C VAL A 30 -11.01 3.12 10.67
N TYR A 31 -10.17 2.48 9.87
CA TYR A 31 -10.27 2.45 8.42
C TYR A 31 -10.84 1.09 8.02
N ALA A 32 -11.95 1.10 7.29
CA ALA A 32 -12.37 -0.08 6.56
C ALA A 32 -11.46 -0.21 5.34
N LEU A 33 -10.70 -1.30 5.26
CA LEU A 33 -9.87 -1.57 4.11
C LEU A 33 -10.74 -2.26 3.04
N PRO A 34 -10.55 -1.94 1.75
CA PRO A 34 -11.35 -2.50 0.66
C PRO A 34 -11.09 -3.99 0.39
N HIS A 35 -10.15 -4.56 1.13
CA HIS A 35 -9.46 -5.81 0.88
C HIS A 35 -9.80 -6.82 1.97
N PRO A 36 -10.18 -8.08 1.63
CA PRO A 36 -10.50 -9.09 2.65
C PRO A 36 -9.28 -9.53 3.46
N VAL A 37 -8.07 -9.32 2.92
CA VAL A 37 -6.81 -9.72 3.54
C VAL A 37 -6.02 -8.50 3.99
N SER A 38 -5.22 -8.65 5.06
CA SER A 38 -4.35 -7.60 5.58
C SER A 38 -3.36 -7.12 4.51
N PRO A 39 -3.02 -5.82 4.47
CA PRO A 39 -1.96 -5.34 3.60
C PRO A 39 -0.59 -5.89 4.03
N VAL A 40 0.36 -5.92 3.09
CA VAL A 40 1.75 -6.32 3.37
C VAL A 40 2.48 -5.21 4.10
N ASP A 41 2.36 -3.97 3.62
CA ASP A 41 2.95 -2.80 4.26
C ASP A 41 1.88 -1.73 4.49
N ILE A 42 2.06 -0.96 5.56
CA ILE A 42 1.21 0.17 5.93
C ILE A 42 2.10 1.34 6.37
N LEU A 43 1.82 2.53 5.84
CA LEU A 43 2.51 3.77 6.19
C LEU A 43 1.47 4.78 6.64
N LEU A 44 1.82 5.55 7.68
CA LEU A 44 1.01 6.62 8.23
C LEU A 44 1.80 7.91 8.08
N THR A 45 1.19 8.91 7.45
CA THR A 45 1.76 10.25 7.34
C THR A 45 1.49 11.05 8.63
N ASP A 46 2.25 12.13 8.85
CA ASP A 46 2.09 12.98 10.04
C ASP A 46 0.73 13.72 10.07
N ASP A 47 0.12 13.96 8.91
CA ASP A 47 -1.22 14.54 8.78
C ASP A 47 -2.36 13.51 8.84
N GLY A 48 -2.02 12.23 9.05
CA GLY A 48 -3.00 11.17 9.32
C GLY A 48 -3.54 10.45 8.07
N MET A 49 -2.95 10.66 6.89
CA MET A 49 -3.20 9.82 5.73
C MET A 49 -2.59 8.43 5.91
N LEU A 50 -3.32 7.42 5.47
CA LEU A 50 -2.90 6.03 5.58
C LEU A 50 -2.70 5.44 4.19
N VAL A 51 -1.55 4.82 3.97
CA VAL A 51 -1.23 4.15 2.71
C VAL A 51 -0.99 2.68 2.97
N THR A 52 -1.69 1.83 2.21
CA THR A 52 -1.52 0.37 2.29
C THR A 52 -0.97 -0.15 0.97
N LEU A 53 0.02 -1.05 1.03
CA LEU A 53 0.61 -1.67 -0.14
C LEU A 53 0.42 -3.19 -0.11
N ASP A 54 -0.01 -3.69 -1.28
CA ASP A 54 -0.31 -5.09 -1.58
C ASP A 54 -1.31 -5.72 -0.61
N GLU A 55 -1.83 -6.90 -0.97
CA GLU A 55 -2.50 -7.78 -0.03
C GLU A 55 -1.61 -8.99 0.28
N TRP A 56 -1.69 -9.48 1.52
CA TRP A 56 -1.04 -10.73 1.89
C TRP A 56 -1.50 -11.87 0.97
N ALA A 57 -0.57 -12.73 0.56
CA ALA A 57 -0.75 -13.81 -0.42
C ALA A 57 -1.08 -13.41 -1.87
N GLN A 58 -1.24 -12.11 -2.18
CA GLN A 58 -1.61 -11.61 -3.52
C GLN A 58 -0.81 -10.34 -3.91
N MET A 59 0.50 -10.33 -3.64
CA MET A 59 1.35 -9.18 -3.98
C MET A 59 1.28 -8.87 -5.48
N GLY A 60 1.17 -7.59 -5.83
CA GLY A 60 1.14 -7.13 -7.21
C GLY A 60 -0.13 -7.48 -8.00
N ARG A 61 -1.17 -8.02 -7.35
CA ARG A 61 -2.45 -8.38 -7.99
C ARG A 61 -3.54 -7.35 -7.64
N GLY A 62 -4.43 -7.07 -8.59
CA GLY A 62 -5.55 -6.16 -8.36
C GLY A 62 -5.10 -4.75 -7.96
N THR A 63 -5.64 -4.25 -6.84
CA THR A 63 -5.23 -2.95 -6.28
C THR A 63 -4.02 -3.15 -5.38
N VAL A 64 -2.88 -2.57 -5.78
CA VAL A 64 -1.59 -2.76 -5.11
C VAL A 64 -1.22 -1.59 -4.20
N ILE A 65 -1.83 -0.41 -4.40
CA ILE A 65 -1.71 0.73 -3.48
C ILE A 65 -3.11 1.29 -3.23
N THR A 66 -3.45 1.50 -1.96
CA THR A 66 -4.65 2.25 -1.56
C THR A 66 -4.23 3.38 -0.62
N VAL A 67 -4.73 4.58 -0.88
CA VAL A 67 -4.53 5.77 -0.05
C VAL A 67 -5.86 6.12 0.62
N HIS A 68 -5.81 6.33 1.92
CA HIS A 68 -6.93 6.82 2.71
C HIS A 68 -6.59 8.18 3.30
N GLY A 69 -7.52 9.13 3.19
CA GLY A 69 -7.41 10.43 3.85
C GLY A 69 -7.52 10.29 5.37
N ALA A 70 -7.16 11.36 6.08
CA ALA A 70 -7.27 11.43 7.55
C ALA A 70 -8.71 11.25 8.06
N ASP A 71 -9.71 11.43 7.20
CA ASP A 71 -11.13 11.19 7.49
C ASP A 71 -11.55 9.71 7.37
N GLY A 72 -10.62 8.81 7.03
CA GLY A 72 -10.87 7.38 6.88
C GLY A 72 -11.30 6.97 5.47
N LYS A 73 -11.61 7.91 4.57
CA LYS A 73 -12.10 7.59 3.23
C LYS A 73 -10.96 7.25 2.29
N THR A 74 -11.16 6.27 1.42
CA THR A 74 -10.23 6.01 0.31
C THR A 74 -10.25 7.19 -0.66
N THR A 75 -9.09 7.81 -0.88
CA THR A 75 -8.90 8.89 -1.86
C THR A 75 -8.39 8.35 -3.18
N HIS A 76 -7.47 7.36 -3.14
CA HIS A 76 -6.87 6.78 -4.34
C HIS A 76 -6.70 5.26 -4.26
N ARG A 77 -6.79 4.62 -5.43
CA ARG A 77 -6.47 3.20 -5.64
C ARG A 77 -5.68 3.05 -6.94
N TYR A 78 -4.68 2.19 -6.89
CA TYR A 78 -3.81 1.94 -8.03
C TYR A 78 -3.63 0.46 -8.27
N THR A 79 -3.70 0.09 -9.55
CA THR A 79 -3.27 -1.21 -10.05
C THR A 79 -1.82 -1.08 -10.54
N LEU A 80 -1.12 -2.21 -10.64
CA LEU A 80 0.27 -2.20 -11.09
C LEU A 80 0.47 -1.57 -12.49
N PRO A 81 -0.38 -1.86 -13.51
CA PRO A 81 -0.25 -1.23 -14.82
C PRO A 81 -0.49 0.29 -14.80
N LYS A 82 -1.35 0.79 -13.89
CA LYS A 82 -1.55 2.23 -13.72
C LYS A 82 -0.31 2.92 -13.12
N LEU A 83 0.47 2.19 -12.32
CA LEU A 83 1.67 2.72 -11.68
C LEU A 83 2.88 2.68 -12.61
N LEU A 84 3.12 1.53 -13.26
CA LEU A 84 4.35 1.29 -14.00
C LEU A 84 4.18 1.38 -15.53
N GLY A 85 2.94 1.37 -16.02
CA GLY A 85 2.60 1.09 -17.42
C GLY A 85 2.49 -0.41 -17.70
N ASP A 86 1.70 -0.78 -18.72
CA ASP A 86 1.39 -2.18 -19.05
C ASP A 86 2.64 -3.03 -19.29
N LYS A 87 3.59 -2.49 -20.07
CA LYS A 87 4.82 -3.22 -20.44
C LYS A 87 5.69 -3.53 -19.23
N ALA A 88 5.91 -2.55 -18.35
CA ALA A 88 6.74 -2.72 -17.16
C ALA A 88 6.04 -3.61 -16.11
N ALA A 89 4.72 -3.46 -15.94
CA ALA A 89 3.94 -4.31 -15.06
C ALA A 89 3.95 -5.79 -15.50
N ALA A 90 3.90 -6.06 -16.81
CA ALA A 90 3.95 -7.41 -17.36
C ALA A 90 5.36 -8.05 -17.29
N ALA A 91 6.41 -7.24 -17.27
CA ALA A 91 7.79 -7.71 -17.19
C ALA A 91 8.27 -8.00 -15.75
N ALA A 92 7.50 -7.58 -14.73
CA ALA A 92 7.82 -7.85 -13.33
C ALA A 92 7.83 -9.37 -13.04
N PRO A 93 8.83 -9.88 -12.28
CA PRO A 93 8.89 -11.29 -11.92
C PRO A 93 7.62 -11.75 -11.21
N SER A 94 7.07 -12.89 -11.61
CA SER A 94 5.81 -13.39 -11.03
C SER A 94 5.84 -14.88 -10.74
N THR A 95 5.12 -15.27 -9.68
CA THR A 95 4.70 -16.63 -9.40
C THR A 95 3.19 -16.77 -9.70
N VAL A 96 2.66 -17.97 -9.48
CA VAL A 96 1.22 -18.26 -9.63
C VAL A 96 0.36 -17.27 -8.82
N SER A 97 0.81 -16.87 -7.64
CA SER A 97 0.03 -16.07 -6.70
C SER A 97 0.52 -14.63 -6.51
N SER A 98 1.67 -14.24 -7.08
CA SER A 98 2.26 -12.93 -6.76
C SER A 98 3.09 -12.37 -7.91
N THR A 99 3.11 -11.05 -8.03
CA THR A 99 4.00 -10.29 -8.89
C THR A 99 4.93 -9.49 -7.99
N TRP A 100 6.21 -9.81 -8.00
CA TRP A 100 7.25 -9.20 -7.17
C TRP A 100 7.72 -7.89 -7.81
N TRP A 101 6.87 -6.88 -7.75
CA TRP A 101 7.02 -5.62 -8.50
C TRP A 101 7.87 -4.55 -7.80
N ARG A 102 8.18 -4.76 -6.53
CA ARG A 102 8.89 -3.79 -5.68
C ARG A 102 9.96 -4.45 -4.84
N CYS A 103 10.87 -3.62 -4.35
CA CYS A 103 12.06 -4.03 -3.64
C CYS A 103 12.29 -3.19 -2.39
N GLY A 104 12.79 -3.84 -1.36
CA GLY A 104 12.95 -3.24 -0.06
C GLY A 104 11.63 -2.76 0.54
N LYS A 105 11.75 -1.90 1.55
CA LYS A 105 10.60 -1.32 2.24
C LYS A 105 10.18 0.00 1.56
N PRO A 106 8.87 0.23 1.36
CA PRO A 106 8.38 1.54 0.95
C PRO A 106 8.76 2.60 2.00
N SER A 107 8.84 3.85 1.57
CA SER A 107 9.17 4.98 2.45
C SER A 107 8.33 6.21 2.10
N LEU A 108 8.13 7.10 3.07
CA LEU A 108 7.56 8.42 2.83
C LEU A 108 8.70 9.44 2.72
N ILE A 109 8.68 10.23 1.66
CA ILE A 109 9.65 11.31 1.39
C ILE A 109 8.92 12.65 1.20
N GLY A 110 9.67 13.71 0.88
CA GLY A 110 9.08 15.01 0.58
C GLY A 110 8.40 15.66 1.80
N GLY A 111 8.79 15.33 3.03
CA GLY A 111 8.04 15.76 4.22
C GLY A 111 6.78 14.94 4.47
N GLY A 112 6.75 13.68 4.01
CA GLY A 112 5.75 12.69 4.41
C GLY A 112 4.60 12.49 3.41
N HIS A 113 4.49 13.32 2.37
CA HIS A 113 3.35 13.29 1.44
C HIS A 113 3.63 12.58 0.11
N VAL A 114 4.85 12.07 -0.10
CA VAL A 114 5.19 11.29 -1.30
C VAL A 114 5.56 9.88 -0.86
N LEU A 115 4.80 8.88 -1.33
CA LEU A 115 5.20 7.49 -1.21
C LEU A 115 6.29 7.20 -2.25
N ARG A 116 7.42 6.70 -1.79
CA ARG A 116 8.53 6.21 -2.60
C ARG A 116 8.62 4.69 -2.52
N VAL A 117 8.67 4.03 -3.68
CA VAL A 117 8.86 2.58 -3.81
C VAL A 117 9.96 2.33 -4.84
N ILE A 118 10.93 1.48 -4.50
CA ILE A 118 11.89 0.96 -5.48
C ILE A 118 11.24 -0.21 -6.21
N THR A 119 11.28 -0.21 -7.54
CA THR A 119 10.67 -1.24 -8.39
C THR A 119 11.63 -2.41 -8.65
N TYR A 120 11.10 -3.52 -9.17
CA TYR A 120 11.85 -4.77 -9.42
C TYR A 120 13.08 -4.62 -10.33
N ASP A 121 13.09 -3.57 -11.15
CA ASP A 121 14.14 -3.19 -12.09
C ASP A 121 15.11 -2.14 -11.51
N GLU A 122 15.08 -1.93 -10.18
CA GLU A 122 15.79 -0.85 -9.47
C GLU A 122 15.37 0.57 -9.89
N GLY A 123 14.24 0.70 -10.58
CA GLY A 123 13.60 1.98 -10.83
C GLY A 123 12.97 2.59 -9.57
N GLU A 124 12.43 3.79 -9.72
CA GLU A 124 11.78 4.51 -8.64
C GLU A 124 10.35 4.91 -9.03
N LEU A 125 9.40 4.47 -8.21
CA LEU A 125 8.01 4.90 -8.26
C LEU A 125 7.77 5.92 -7.13
N ARG A 126 7.20 7.07 -7.50
CA ARG A 126 6.75 8.12 -6.59
C ARG A 126 5.25 8.34 -6.77
N VAL A 127 4.52 8.38 -5.67
CA VAL A 127 3.09 8.72 -5.64
C VAL A 127 2.88 9.88 -4.68
N ASP A 128 2.44 11.03 -5.19
CA ASP A 128 1.98 12.13 -4.32
C ASP A 128 0.62 11.76 -3.74
N LEU A 129 0.55 11.71 -2.41
CA LEU A 129 -0.62 11.23 -1.69
C LEU A 129 -1.78 12.24 -1.66
N ARG A 130 -1.50 13.51 -2.01
CA ARG A 130 -2.48 14.60 -1.94
C ARG A 130 -3.36 14.67 -3.16
N ASP A 131 -2.76 14.53 -4.35
CA ASP A 131 -3.46 14.60 -5.63
C ASP A 131 -3.47 13.26 -6.38
N GLY A 132 -2.67 12.30 -5.93
CA GLY A 132 -2.59 10.98 -6.53
C GLY A 132 -1.75 10.93 -7.80
N THR A 133 -0.94 11.95 -8.08
CA THR A 133 0.00 12.00 -9.19
C THR A 133 1.03 10.89 -9.04
N VAL A 134 1.31 10.21 -10.15
CA VAL A 134 2.26 9.09 -10.21
C VAL A 134 3.40 9.47 -11.15
N ASP A 135 4.62 9.31 -10.66
CA ASP A 135 5.85 9.43 -11.43
C ASP A 135 6.63 8.12 -11.30
N HIS A 136 7.04 7.55 -12.42
CA HIS A 136 7.78 6.29 -12.47
C HIS A 136 8.98 6.46 -13.39
N GLU A 137 10.16 6.36 -12.80
CA GLU A 137 11.45 6.37 -13.48
C GLU A 137 11.96 4.93 -13.56
N PRO A 138 11.85 4.24 -14.71
CA PRO A 138 12.28 2.85 -14.84
C PRO A 138 13.79 2.71 -14.62
N GLY A 139 14.18 1.60 -14.04
CA GLY A 139 15.59 1.24 -13.85
C GLY A 139 16.10 0.31 -14.95
N ASN A 140 17.33 -0.16 -14.78
CA ASN A 140 17.95 -1.18 -15.63
C ASN A 140 18.57 -2.33 -14.82
N GLY A 141 18.31 -2.36 -13.52
CA GLY A 141 18.85 -3.31 -12.57
C GLY A 141 17.90 -4.47 -12.31
N ARG A 142 18.22 -5.22 -11.24
CA ARG A 142 17.34 -6.23 -10.67
C ARG A 142 17.58 -6.30 -9.18
N CYS A 143 16.51 -6.39 -8.43
CA CYS A 143 16.61 -6.49 -6.99
C CYS A 143 17.33 -7.78 -6.58
N GLN A 144 18.29 -7.61 -5.68
CA GLN A 144 19.10 -8.67 -5.10
C GLN A 144 18.45 -9.25 -3.84
#